data_AF-A0A524MZW9-F1
#
_entry.id   AF-A0A524MZW9-F1
#
_cell.length_a   1.000
_cell.length_b   1.000
_cell.length_c   1.000
_cell.angle_alpha   90.00
_cell.angle_beta   90.00
_cell.angle_gamma   90.00
#
_symmetry.space_group_name_H-M   'P 1'
#
loop_
_entity.id
_entity.type
_entity.pdbx_description
1 polymer ?
#
loop_
_entity_poly.entity_id
_entity_poly.type
_entity_poly.pdbx_seq_one_letter_code
_entity_poly.pdbx_strand_id
1 'polypeptide(L)' 'MLPVAFLLPMNASGSIERYVCSIDKVEGATGLDFLRELPDGAENELESTQGTIWQKKQAETTSSKGGGGGGGGG' A
#
# COMPACT_ATOMS: atom_id res chain seq x y z
N MET A 1 -5.06 -10.57 8.60
CA MET A 1 -4.16 -9.61 7.94
C MET A 1 -3.65 -10.30 6.70
N LEU A 2 -3.94 -9.78 5.50
CA LEU A 2 -3.53 -10.42 4.25
C LEU A 2 -2.10 -9.97 3.89
N PRO A 3 -1.31 -10.84 3.24
CA PRO A 3 0.00 -10.45 2.74
C PRO A 3 -0.14 -9.37 1.65
N VAL A 4 0.90 -8.56 1.49
CA VAL A 4 0.99 -7.56 0.42
C VAL A 4 2.26 -7.83 -0.36
N ALA A 5 2.12 -8.03 -1.66
CA ALA A 5 3.23 -8.22 -2.58
C ALA A 5 3.25 -7.11 -3.63
N PHE A 6 4.45 -6.82 -4.16
CA PHE A 6 4.65 -5.79 -5.18
C PHE A 6 5.52 -6.32 -6.30
N LEU A 7 5.15 -6.01 -7.55
CA LEU A 7 5.97 -6.28 -8.72
C LEU A 7 6.18 -5.00 -9.53
N LEU A 8 7.41 -4.47 -9.47
CA LEU A 8 7.77 -3.20 -10.09
C LEU A 8 8.78 -3.40 -11.24
N PRO A 9 8.60 -2.73 -12.38
CA PRO A 9 9.67 -2.62 -13.36
C PRO A 9 10.82 -1.77 -12.80
N MET A 10 12.04 -1.96 -13.31
CA MET A 10 13.24 -1.27 -12.80
C MET A 10 13.17 0.27 -12.94
N ASN A 11 12.35 0.76 -13.89
CA ASN A 11 12.09 2.18 -14.12
C ASN A 11 10.73 2.65 -13.55
N ALA A 12 10.18 1.93 -12.57
CA ALA A 12 8.93 2.29 -11.92
C ALA A 12 8.95 3.73 -11.38
N SER A 13 7.82 4.41 -11.51
CA SER A 13 7.63 5.77 -11.01
C SER A 13 6.20 6.00 -10.55
N GLY A 14 6.02 6.96 -9.63
CA GLY A 14 4.72 7.24 -9.03
C GLY A 14 4.42 6.36 -7.81
N SER A 15 3.13 6.19 -7.54
CA SER A 15 2.62 5.53 -6.32
C SER A 15 2.89 4.02 -6.30
N ILE A 16 3.36 3.49 -5.17
CA ILE A 16 3.66 2.07 -4.99
C ILE A 16 2.40 1.19 -5.05
N GLU A 17 1.23 1.77 -4.73
CA GLU A 17 -0.11 1.18 -4.80
C GLU A 17 -0.42 0.62 -6.20
N ARG A 18 0.17 1.19 -7.25
CA ARG A 18 -0.03 0.76 -8.64
C ARG A 18 0.59 -0.61 -8.94
N TYR A 19 1.50 -1.05 -8.10
CA TYR A 19 2.30 -2.26 -8.31
C TYR A 19 1.93 -3.39 -7.37
N VAL A 20 0.87 -3.22 -6.58
CA VAL A 20 0.34 -4.27 -5.71
C VAL A 20 -0.16 -5.44 -6.56
N CYS A 21 0.20 -6.65 -6.15
CA CYS A 21 -0.25 -7.89 -6.79
C CYS A 21 -0.35 -9.03 -5.78
N SER A 22 -0.75 -10.21 -6.26
CA SER A 22 -0.77 -11.46 -5.50
C SER A 22 0.64 -12.06 -5.38
N ILE A 23 0.87 -12.95 -4.41
CA ILE A 23 2.16 -13.65 -4.27
C ILE A 23 2.36 -14.61 -5.45
N ASP A 24 1.31 -15.31 -5.91
CA ASP A 24 1.31 -16.13 -7.13
C ASP A 24 1.98 -15.42 -8.32
N LYS A 25 1.69 -14.12 -8.48
CA LYS A 25 2.22 -13.35 -9.60
C LYS A 25 3.72 -13.11 -9.48
N VAL A 26 4.22 -12.98 -8.25
CA VAL A 26 5.65 -12.84 -7.96
C VAL A 26 6.36 -14.17 -8.19
N GLU A 27 5.76 -15.28 -7.75
CA GLU A 27 6.29 -16.64 -7.97
C GLU A 27 6.38 -16.98 -9.44
N GLY A 28 5.30 -16.73 -10.20
CA GLY A 28 5.29 -16.92 -11.65
C GLY A 28 6.37 -16.10 -12.38
N ALA A 29 6.78 -14.95 -11.81
CA ALA A 29 7.84 -14.11 -12.38
C ALA A 29 9.26 -14.51 -11.93
N THR A 30 9.40 -15.20 -10.80
CA THR A 30 10.71 -15.46 -10.16
C THR A 30 11.11 -16.93 -10.12
N GLY A 31 10.14 -17.85 -10.23
CA GLY A 31 10.34 -19.27 -9.99
C GLY A 31 10.61 -19.62 -8.53
N LEU A 32 10.35 -18.69 -7.60
CA LEU A 32 10.44 -18.92 -6.17
C LEU A 32 9.11 -19.41 -5.62
N ASP A 33 9.21 -20.06 -4.47
CA ASP A 33 8.11 -20.63 -3.69
C ASP A 33 8.11 -19.91 -2.33
N PHE A 34 7.28 -18.87 -2.22
CA PHE A 34 7.01 -18.14 -1.00
C PHE A 34 6.03 -18.95 -0.15
N LEU A 35 5.92 -18.59 1.13
CA LEU A 35 5.01 -19.24 2.09
C LEU A 35 5.03 -20.78 2.21
N ARG A 36 5.96 -21.50 1.57
CA ARG A 36 6.19 -22.97 1.57
C ARG A 36 6.16 -23.72 2.90
N GLU A 37 6.22 -22.99 4.01
CA GLU A 37 6.10 -23.56 5.35
C GLU A 37 4.62 -23.74 5.76
N LEU A 38 3.70 -23.16 5.00
CA LEU A 38 2.26 -23.30 5.18
C LEU A 38 1.76 -24.58 4.50
N PRO A 39 0.64 -25.16 4.97
CA PRO A 39 -0.02 -26.24 4.25
C PRO A 39 -0.57 -25.76 2.90
N ASP A 40 -0.52 -26.60 1.87
CA ASP A 40 -0.87 -26.30 0.47
C ASP A 40 -2.21 -25.55 0.31
N GLY A 41 -3.23 -25.89 1.12
CA GLY A 41 -4.54 -25.24 1.05
C GLY A 41 -4.52 -23.80 1.55
N ALA A 42 -3.81 -23.55 2.65
CA ALA A 42 -3.68 -22.22 3.24
C ALA A 42 -2.73 -21.34 2.41
N GLU A 43 -1.67 -21.95 1.88
CA GLU A 43 -0.74 -21.32 0.95
C GLU A 43 -1.48 -20.82 -0.31
N ASN A 44 -2.12 -21.70 -1.08
CA ASN A 44 -2.85 -21.32 -2.30
C ASN A 44 -3.92 -20.24 -2.04
N GLU A 45 -4.62 -20.29 -0.91
CA GLU A 45 -5.63 -19.28 -0.56
C GLU A 45 -4.99 -17.91 -0.33
N LEU A 46 -3.87 -17.86 0.39
CA LEU A 46 -3.18 -16.62 0.72
C LEU A 46 -2.45 -16.03 -0.48
N GLU A 47 -1.85 -16.87 -1.32
CA GLU A 47 -1.00 -16.41 -2.41
C GLU A 47 -1.77 -15.90 -3.61
N SER A 48 -2.96 -16.48 -3.87
CA SER A 48 -3.90 -16.02 -4.89
C SER A 48 -4.60 -14.71 -4.52
N THR A 49 -4.60 -14.33 -3.24
CA THR A 49 -5.29 -13.13 -2.75
C THR A 49 -4.41 -11.89 -2.87
N GLN A 50 -4.94 -10.84 -3.51
CA GLN A 50 -4.28 -9.53 -3.54
C GLN A 50 -4.58 -8.72 -2.27
N GLY A 51 -3.56 -8.46 -1.45
CA GLY A 51 -3.68 -7.58 -0.28
C GLY A 51 -3.88 -6.10 -0.64
N THR A 52 -4.23 -5.29 0.35
CA THR A 52 -4.34 -3.83 0.22
C THR A 52 -3.32 -3.13 1.10
N ILE A 53 -2.72 -2.03 0.61
CA ILE A 53 -1.90 -1.17 1.47
C ILE A 53 -2.83 -0.45 2.47
N TRP A 54 -2.47 -0.49 3.75
CA TRP A 54 -3.20 0.20 4.82
C TRP A 54 -3.38 1.69 4.49
N GLN A 55 -4.62 2.18 4.48
CA GLN A 55 -4.86 3.62 4.40
C GLN A 55 -4.42 4.27 5.71
N LYS A 56 -3.39 5.14 5.64
CA LYS A 56 -3.15 6.12 6.72
C LYS A 56 -4.40 7.00 6.82
N LYS A 57 -5.11 6.91 7.94
CA LYS A 57 -6.10 7.91 8.34
C LYS A 57 -5.39 9.27 8.33
N GLN A 58 -5.74 10.16 7.41
CA GLN A 58 -5.20 11.52 7.46
C GLN A 58 -5.75 12.16 8.73
N ALA A 59 -4.87 12.60 9.63
CA ALA A 59 -5.26 13.41 10.76
C ALA A 59 -5.80 14.73 10.21
N GLU A 60 -7.09 14.99 10.45
CA GLU A 60 -7.75 16.26 10.16
C GLU A 60 -6.93 17.38 10.78
N THR A 61 -6.14 18.07 9.97
CA THR A 61 -5.45 19.27 10.41
C THR A 61 -6.49 20.38 10.31
N THR A 62 -7.30 20.56 11.36
CA THR A 62 -8.12 21.76 11.52
C THR A 62 -7.19 22.95 11.64
N SER A 63 -6.91 23.61 10.51
CA SER A 63 -6.27 24.92 10.49
C SER A 63 -7.28 25.94 11.03
N SER A 64 -7.22 26.21 12.33
CA SER A 64 -7.80 27.45 12.88
C SER A 64 -6.84 28.58 12.54
N LYS A 65 -7.18 29.34 11.50
CA LYS A 65 -6.48 30.55 11.10
C LYS A 65 -6.71 31.63 12.15
N GLY A 66 -5.83 31.71 13.13
CA GLY A 66 -5.61 32.92 13.92
C GLY A 66 -5.12 34.03 12.99
N GLY A 67 -5.85 35.13 12.92
CA GLY A 67 -5.47 36.34 12.21
C GLY A 67 -5.83 37.56 13.04
N GLY A 68 -4.86 38.08 13.78
CA GLY A 68 -4.96 39.36 14.46
C GLY A 68 -4.48 40.53 13.60
N GLY A 69 -5.04 41.71 13.86
CA GLY A 69 -4.38 43.01 13.74
C GLY A 69 -4.45 43.74 12.38
N GLY A 70 -4.96 44.98 12.40
CA GLY A 70 -4.72 45.97 11.35
C GLY A 70 -5.76 47.10 11.33
N GLY A 71 -5.41 48.28 11.86
CA GLY A 71 -6.27 49.46 11.94
C GLY A 71 -6.48 50.23 10.63
N GLY A 72 -7.30 51.28 10.70
CA GLY A 72 -7.51 52.27 9.64
C GLY A 72 -8.65 53.21 10.01
N GLY A 73 -8.35 54.51 10.09
CA GLY A 73 -9.22 55.55 10.64
C GLY A 73 -10.35 56.04 9.73
N GLY A 74 -11.14 56.94 10.31
CA GLY A 74 -12.22 57.72 9.71
C GLY A 74 -12.83 58.59 10.79
#